data_AF-A0A223I2B4-F1
#
_entry.id   AF-A0A223I2B4-F1
#
_cell.length_a   1.000
_cell.length_b   1.000
_cell.length_c   1.000
_cell.angle_alpha   90.00
_cell.angle_beta   90.00
_cell.angle_gamma   90.00
#
_symmetry.space_group_name_H-M   'P 1'
#
loop_
_entity.id
_entity.type
_entity.pdbx_description
1 polymer ?
#
loop_
_entity_poly.entity_id
_entity_poly.type
_entity_poly.pdbx_seq_one_letter_code
_entity_poly.pdbx_strand_id
1 'polypeptide(L)'
;MLYLIGVCFAIGGFDYAIGSPLGFGKKFEEGIRAMGAVGLGFEIIPLQQVMFVVGKIAFILAGAYPMLAMLERFFSNFFKKIGDRCGIDDISVVSLLGNLATNLLVFGNFKNMNNKGKVVCSAFAISGAFVFGGQMGFVSGVAPSMLVPFWCPNLLQGYLGLFWHFGLWDR
;
A
#
# COMPACT_ATOMS: atom_id res chain seq x y z
N MET A 1 10.66 -0.55 -11.31
CA MET A 1 9.61 0.05 -10.46
C MET A 1 9.20 1.45 -10.93
N LEU A 2 10.14 2.37 -11.21
CA LEU A 2 9.79 3.68 -11.82
C LEU A 2 8.96 3.57 -13.11
N TYR A 3 9.27 2.60 -13.98
CA TYR A 3 8.43 2.30 -15.16
C TYR A 3 7.02 1.80 -14.78
N LEU A 4 6.90 0.97 -13.75
CA LEU A 4 5.62 0.44 -13.28
C LEU A 4 4.76 1.56 -12.67
N ILE A 5 5.36 2.39 -11.81
CA ILE A 5 4.72 3.61 -11.28
C ILE A 5 4.36 4.55 -12.41
N GLY A 6 5.23 4.76 -13.40
CA GLY A 6 4.96 5.63 -14.55
C GLY A 6 3.77 5.14 -15.39
N VAL A 7 3.66 3.82 -15.60
CA VAL A 7 2.50 3.22 -16.27
C VAL A 7 1.23 3.36 -15.42
N CYS A 8 1.29 3.05 -14.12
CA CYS A 8 0.14 3.22 -13.21
C CYS A 8 -0.25 4.69 -13.01
N PHE A 9 0.71 5.62 -13.07
CA PHE A 9 0.48 7.06 -13.08
C PHE A 9 -0.27 7.47 -14.35
N ALA A 10 0.17 6.98 -15.52
CA ALA A 10 -0.51 7.27 -16.79
C ALA A 10 -1.94 6.70 -16.79
N ILE A 11 -2.13 5.46 -16.32
CA ILE A 11 -3.45 4.82 -16.20
C ILE A 11 -4.33 5.57 -15.20
N GLY A 12 -3.81 5.92 -14.02
CA GLY A 12 -4.55 6.66 -12.99
C GLY A 12 -4.92 8.07 -13.44
N GLY A 13 -4.01 8.77 -14.11
CA GLY A 13 -4.26 10.09 -14.68
C GLY A 13 -5.25 10.07 -15.85
N PHE A 14 -5.19 9.05 -16.70
CA PHE A 14 -6.16 8.86 -17.78
C PHE A 14 -7.55 8.49 -17.25
N ASP A 15 -7.63 7.60 -16.25
CA ASP A 15 -8.88 7.29 -15.56
C ASP A 15 -9.45 8.53 -14.86
N TYR A 16 -8.62 9.36 -14.24
CA TYR A 16 -9.04 10.65 -13.67
C TYR A 16 -9.63 11.59 -14.72
N ALA A 17 -8.97 11.73 -15.88
CA ALA A 17 -9.43 12.60 -16.97
C ALA A 17 -10.80 12.21 -17.55
N ILE A 18 -11.18 10.93 -17.48
CA ILE A 18 -12.46 10.40 -17.98
C ILE A 18 -13.54 10.39 -16.88
N GLY A 19 -13.25 10.92 -15.69
CA GLY A 19 -14.21 10.98 -14.57
C GLY A 19 -14.14 9.77 -13.62
N SER A 20 -13.03 9.03 -13.61
CA SER A 20 -12.74 7.87 -12.75
C SER A 20 -13.72 6.69 -12.83
N PRO A 21 -14.10 6.19 -14.03
CA PRO A 21 -14.98 5.03 -14.16
C PRO A 21 -14.41 3.76 -13.52
N LEU A 22 -13.07 3.61 -13.47
CA LEU A 22 -12.43 2.44 -12.86
C LEU A 22 -12.10 2.62 -11.37
N GLY A 23 -12.24 3.83 -10.84
CA GLY A 23 -11.94 4.20 -9.45
C GLY A 23 -10.46 4.46 -9.17
N PHE A 24 -9.57 4.29 -10.15
CA PHE A 24 -8.14 4.54 -10.02
C PHE A 24 -7.83 6.03 -10.01
N GLY A 25 -8.60 6.84 -10.74
CA GLY A 25 -8.46 8.29 -10.75
C GLY A 25 -8.72 8.97 -9.40
N LYS A 26 -9.65 8.43 -8.59
CA LYS A 26 -9.85 8.90 -7.20
C LYS A 26 -8.62 8.64 -6.33
N LYS A 27 -7.96 7.50 -6.52
CA LYS A 27 -6.73 7.12 -5.81
C LYS A 27 -5.52 7.92 -6.27
N PHE A 28 -5.47 8.26 -7.57
CA PHE A 28 -4.51 9.21 -8.11
C PHE A 28 -4.64 10.58 -7.43
N GLU A 29 -5.87 11.09 -7.29
CA GLU A 29 -6.14 12.35 -6.58
C GLU A 29 -5.77 12.29 -5.09
N GLU A 30 -6.10 11.19 -4.38
CA GLU A 30 -5.67 10.98 -3.00
C GLU A 30 -4.15 11.04 -2.86
N GLY A 31 -3.41 10.44 -3.80
CA GLY A 31 -1.94 10.50 -3.84
C GLY A 31 -1.40 11.92 -4.00
N ILE A 32 -2.05 12.76 -4.82
CA ILE A 32 -1.70 14.18 -4.97
C ILE A 32 -2.06 14.97 -3.71
N ARG A 33 -3.24 14.74 -3.13
CA ARG A 33 -3.72 15.43 -1.91
C ARG A 33 -2.87 15.13 -0.69
N ALA A 34 -2.37 13.90 -0.55
CA ALA A 34 -1.48 13.49 0.54
C ALA A 34 -0.22 14.38 0.65
N MET A 35 0.18 15.05 -0.44
CA MET A 35 1.32 15.95 -0.45
C MET A 35 1.08 17.33 0.17
N GLY A 36 -0.15 17.85 0.11
CA GLY A 36 -0.45 19.17 0.64
C GLY A 36 -0.07 19.28 2.12
N ALA A 37 -0.22 18.17 2.86
CA ALA A 37 0.20 18.06 4.25
C ALA A 37 1.74 18.06 4.42
N VAL A 38 2.49 17.49 3.48
CA VAL A 38 3.96 17.34 3.57
C VAL A 38 4.68 18.65 3.23
N GLY A 39 4.15 19.42 2.27
CA GLY A 39 4.72 20.73 1.90
C GLY A 39 4.64 21.78 3.01
N LEU A 40 3.66 21.67 3.91
CA LEU A 40 3.47 22.60 5.04
C LEU A 40 4.47 22.39 6.19
N GLY A 41 5.18 21.26 6.24
CA GLY A 41 6.10 20.93 7.33
C GLY A 41 7.55 21.39 7.13
N PHE A 42 7.90 21.94 5.96
CA PHE A 42 9.27 22.32 5.64
C PHE A 42 9.50 23.84 5.79
N GLU A 43 9.60 24.32 7.04
CA GLU A 43 9.91 25.73 7.31
C GLU A 43 11.41 26.09 7.17
N ILE A 44 12.31 25.09 7.10
CA ILE A 44 13.75 25.27 7.32
C ILE A 44 14.61 25.07 6.04
N ILE A 45 14.00 24.79 4.88
CA ILE A 45 14.71 24.42 3.62
C ILE A 45 14.36 25.42 2.50
N PRO A 46 15.31 25.82 1.62
CA PRO A 46 15.01 26.71 0.50
C PRO A 46 13.85 26.21 -0.37
N LEU A 47 12.93 27.13 -0.74
CA LEU A 47 11.68 26.82 -1.46
C LEU A 47 11.91 25.97 -2.73
N GLN A 48 12.98 26.24 -3.47
CA GLN A 48 13.30 25.49 -4.69
C GLN A 48 13.63 24.01 -4.41
N GLN A 49 14.34 23.72 -3.33
CA GLN A 49 14.64 22.34 -2.92
C GLN A 49 13.38 21.65 -2.39
N VAL A 50 12.56 22.36 -1.60
CA VAL A 50 11.27 21.84 -1.11
C VAL A 50 10.38 21.47 -2.29
N MET A 51 10.20 22.36 -3.27
CA MET A 51 9.40 22.08 -4.46
C MET A 51 9.93 20.90 -5.26
N PHE A 52 11.26 20.76 -5.39
CA PHE A 52 11.85 19.63 -6.11
C PHE A 52 11.63 18.30 -5.39
N VAL A 53 11.84 18.25 -4.07
CA VAL A 53 11.64 17.04 -3.26
C VAL A 53 10.16 16.67 -3.21
N VAL A 54 9.28 17.64 -2.90
CA VAL A 54 7.83 17.44 -2.87
C VAL A 54 7.31 17.04 -4.25
N GLY A 55 7.78 17.67 -5.34
CA GLY A 55 7.41 17.31 -6.70
C GLY A 55 7.85 15.90 -7.11
N LYS A 56 9.01 15.43 -6.65
CA LYS A 56 9.42 14.03 -6.88
C LYS A 56 8.56 13.04 -6.09
N ILE A 57 8.25 13.37 -4.84
CA ILE A 57 7.36 12.56 -4.01
C ILE A 57 5.95 12.53 -4.63
N ALA A 58 5.48 13.66 -5.19
CA ALA A 58 4.23 13.78 -5.93
C ALA A 58 4.07 12.72 -6.99
N PHE A 59 5.05 12.70 -7.88
CA PHE A 59 5.04 11.86 -9.05
C PHE A 59 5.03 10.39 -8.65
N ILE A 60 5.79 10.06 -7.61
CA ILE A 60 5.86 8.71 -7.06
C ILE A 60 4.53 8.31 -6.41
N LEU A 61 3.96 9.14 -5.52
CA LEU A 61 2.71 8.83 -4.82
C LEU A 61 1.50 8.75 -5.77
N ALA A 62 1.41 9.68 -6.72
CA ALA A 62 0.35 9.71 -7.71
C ALA A 62 0.34 8.46 -8.61
N GLY A 63 1.49 7.84 -8.87
CA GLY A 63 1.54 6.55 -9.57
C GLY A 63 1.43 5.33 -8.65
N ALA A 64 1.94 5.43 -7.42
CA ALA A 64 1.88 4.36 -6.44
C ALA A 64 0.45 4.07 -5.99
N TYR A 65 -0.37 5.08 -5.69
CA TYR A 65 -1.73 4.87 -5.16
C TYR A 65 -2.67 4.13 -6.14
N PRO A 66 -2.70 4.45 -7.45
CA PRO A 66 -3.38 3.64 -8.45
C PRO A 66 -2.85 2.21 -8.54
N MET A 67 -1.52 2.03 -8.46
CA MET A 67 -0.91 0.70 -8.42
C MET A 67 -1.40 -0.11 -7.22
N LEU A 68 -1.56 0.53 -6.05
CA LEU A 68 -2.12 -0.12 -4.85
C LEU A 68 -3.56 -0.55 -5.09
N ALA A 69 -4.39 0.32 -5.66
CA ALA A 69 -5.78 0.01 -5.97
C ALA A 69 -5.91 -1.13 -7.00
N MET A 70 -4.99 -1.21 -7.98
CA MET A 70 -4.92 -2.33 -8.92
C MET A 70 -4.54 -3.63 -8.20
N LEU A 71 -3.57 -3.58 -7.29
CA LEU A 71 -3.15 -4.73 -6.48
C LEU A 71 -4.31 -5.21 -5.59
N GLU A 72 -4.98 -4.30 -4.89
CA GLU A 72 -6.17 -4.60 -4.09
C GLU A 72 -7.24 -5.26 -4.95
N ARG A 73 -7.52 -4.74 -6.15
CA ARG A 73 -8.54 -5.33 -7.03
C ARG A 73 -8.16 -6.73 -7.51
N PHE A 74 -6.89 -6.97 -7.84
CA PHE A 74 -6.42 -8.26 -8.32
C PHE A 74 -6.40 -9.32 -7.22
N PHE A 75 -5.96 -8.95 -6.01
CA PHE A 75 -5.82 -9.89 -4.88
C PHE A 75 -7.05 -9.95 -3.96
N SER A 76 -8.02 -9.01 -4.06
CA SER A 76 -9.22 -8.97 -3.22
C SER A 76 -10.02 -10.25 -3.23
N ASN A 77 -10.27 -10.83 -4.41
CA ASN A 77 -11.06 -12.06 -4.53
C ASN A 77 -10.38 -13.27 -3.88
N PHE A 78 -9.04 -13.31 -3.91
CA PHE A 78 -8.25 -14.36 -3.26
C PHE A 78 -8.29 -14.21 -1.74
N PHE A 79 -8.04 -13.00 -1.24
CA PHE A 79 -8.02 -12.73 0.19
C PHE A 79 -9.41 -12.73 0.83
N LYS A 80 -10.48 -12.36 0.11
CA LYS A 80 -11.86 -12.51 0.60
C LYS A 80 -12.19 -13.97 0.88
N LYS A 81 -11.84 -14.88 -0.05
CA LYS A 81 -12.02 -16.33 0.16
C LYS A 81 -11.27 -16.85 1.38
N ILE A 82 -10.09 -16.33 1.65
CA ILE A 82 -9.29 -16.69 2.84
C ILE A 82 -9.94 -16.07 4.09
N GLY A 83 -10.34 -14.80 4.02
CA GLY A 83 -10.92 -14.06 5.12
C GLY A 83 -12.24 -14.63 5.61
N ASP A 84 -13.13 -14.99 4.69
CA ASP A 84 -14.42 -15.64 4.98
C ASP A 84 -14.20 -16.98 5.68
N ARG A 85 -13.17 -17.73 5.28
CA ARG A 85 -12.83 -19.02 5.89
C ARG A 85 -12.16 -18.88 7.26
N CYS A 86 -11.58 -17.72 7.55
CA CYS A 86 -10.85 -17.44 8.77
C CYS A 86 -11.62 -16.54 9.77
N GLY A 87 -12.81 -16.05 9.41
CA GLY A 87 -13.66 -15.23 10.29
C GLY A 87 -13.20 -13.77 10.47
N ILE A 88 -12.47 -13.21 9.49
CA ILE A 88 -12.14 -11.78 9.46
C ILE A 88 -13.13 -11.05 8.54
N ASP A 89 -13.50 -9.82 8.92
CA ASP A 89 -14.43 -9.00 8.16
C ASP A 89 -13.81 -8.42 6.86
N ASP A 90 -14.66 -7.96 5.96
CA ASP A 90 -14.27 -7.37 4.67
C ASP A 90 -13.31 -6.18 4.81
N ILE A 91 -13.45 -5.35 5.86
CA ILE A 91 -12.59 -4.18 6.08
C ILE A 91 -11.20 -4.64 6.50
N SER A 92 -11.12 -5.69 7.32
CA SER A 92 -9.87 -6.35 7.69
C SER A 92 -9.18 -6.99 6.49
N VAL A 93 -9.93 -7.62 5.58
CA VAL A 93 -9.37 -8.17 4.33
C VAL A 93 -8.77 -7.08 3.45
N VAL A 94 -9.49 -5.97 3.25
CA VAL A 94 -8.98 -4.81 2.50
C VAL A 94 -7.74 -4.23 3.16
N SER A 95 -7.72 -4.16 4.49
CA SER A 95 -6.60 -3.56 5.22
C SER A 95 -5.38 -4.49 5.28
N LEU A 96 -5.58 -5.80 5.27
CA LEU A 96 -4.52 -6.79 5.12
C LEU A 96 -3.84 -6.69 3.75
N LEU A 97 -4.62 -6.49 2.69
CA LEU A 97 -4.09 -6.16 1.36
C LEU A 97 -3.40 -4.80 1.36
N GLY A 98 -4.00 -3.82 2.03
CA GLY A 98 -3.40 -2.49 2.23
C GLY A 98 -2.02 -2.57 2.87
N ASN A 99 -1.79 -3.44 3.86
CA ASN A 99 -0.47 -3.62 4.49
C ASN A 99 0.64 -4.04 3.53
N LEU A 100 0.34 -4.83 2.50
CA LEU A 100 1.33 -5.19 1.47
C LEU A 100 1.90 -3.93 0.79
N ALA A 101 1.15 -2.84 0.81
CA ALA A 101 1.51 -1.57 0.24
C ALA A 101 1.96 -0.54 1.29
N THR A 102 1.16 -0.34 2.33
CA THR A 102 1.38 0.63 3.41
C THR A 102 0.55 0.32 4.64
N ASN A 103 1.16 0.51 5.80
CA ASN A 103 0.45 0.38 7.09
C ASN A 103 -0.56 1.51 7.33
N LEU A 104 -0.53 2.59 6.53
CA LEU A 104 -1.48 3.71 6.66
C LEU A 104 -2.94 3.26 6.48
N LEU A 105 -3.22 2.29 5.60
CA LEU A 105 -4.59 1.80 5.42
C LEU A 105 -5.11 1.07 6.65
N VAL A 106 -4.26 0.26 7.32
CA VAL A 106 -4.64 -0.40 8.57
C VAL A 106 -4.96 0.62 9.65
N PHE A 107 -4.15 1.66 9.80
CA PHE A 107 -4.42 2.70 10.79
C PHE A 107 -5.68 3.51 10.48
N GLY A 108 -5.92 3.82 9.21
CA GLY A 108 -7.12 4.54 8.77
C GLY A 108 -8.42 3.76 9.03
N ASN A 109 -8.39 2.44 8.85
CA ASN A 109 -9.56 1.57 9.01
C ASN A 109 -9.62 0.83 10.35
N PHE A 110 -8.63 1.01 11.23
CA PHE A 110 -8.44 0.19 12.42
C PHE A 110 -9.68 0.13 13.32
N LYS A 111 -10.37 1.26 13.46
CA LYS A 111 -11.57 1.38 14.32
C LYS A 111 -12.74 0.53 13.82
N ASN A 112 -12.80 0.30 12.51
CA ASN A 112 -13.94 -0.36 11.85
C ASN A 112 -13.72 -1.88 11.65
N MET A 113 -12.57 -2.41 12.09
CA MET A 113 -12.26 -3.85 12.01
C MET A 113 -12.86 -4.63 13.18
N ASN A 114 -13.16 -5.91 12.97
CA ASN A 114 -13.45 -6.84 14.04
C ASN A 114 -12.19 -7.16 14.87
N ASN A 115 -12.36 -7.72 16.07
CA ASN A 115 -11.23 -7.94 16.99
C ASN A 115 -10.17 -8.91 16.42
N LYS A 116 -10.59 -9.97 15.71
CA LYS A 116 -9.70 -10.94 15.05
C LYS A 116 -8.86 -10.24 13.96
N GLY A 117 -9.53 -9.43 13.15
CA GLY A 117 -8.96 -8.68 12.05
C GLY A 117 -7.96 -7.62 12.50
N LYS A 118 -8.23 -6.90 13.61
CA LYS A 118 -7.26 -5.98 14.22
C LYS A 118 -5.95 -6.67 14.57
N VAL A 119 -6.02 -7.85 15.20
CA VAL A 119 -4.84 -8.61 15.60
C VAL A 119 -4.09 -9.16 14.39
N VAL A 120 -4.79 -9.80 13.46
CA VAL A 120 -4.18 -10.35 12.23
C VAL A 120 -3.54 -9.26 11.38
N CYS A 121 -4.23 -8.14 11.15
CA CYS A 121 -3.69 -7.02 10.37
C CYS A 121 -2.51 -6.37 11.07
N SER A 122 -2.53 -6.21 12.39
CA SER A 122 -1.40 -5.64 13.15
C SER A 122 -0.17 -6.55 13.09
N ALA A 123 -0.35 -7.86 13.22
CA ALA A 123 0.74 -8.83 13.11
C ALA A 123 1.32 -8.90 11.69
N PHE A 124 0.45 -8.84 10.67
CA PHE A 124 0.87 -8.81 9.28
C PHE A 124 1.59 -7.50 8.92
N ALA A 125 1.25 -6.39 9.57
CA ALA A 125 1.90 -5.09 9.39
C ALA A 125 3.40 -5.10 9.77
N ILE A 126 3.85 -6.12 10.53
CA ILE A 126 5.25 -6.32 10.92
C ILE A 126 5.92 -7.36 10.02
N SER A 127 5.22 -8.45 9.70
CA SER A 127 5.82 -9.63 9.04
C SER A 127 5.80 -9.60 7.52
N GLY A 128 4.82 -8.93 6.89
CA GLY A 128 4.62 -8.94 5.44
C GLY A 128 4.33 -7.57 4.83
N ALA A 129 4.56 -6.49 5.58
CA ALA A 129 4.23 -5.14 5.10
C ALA A 129 5.19 -4.64 4.00
N PHE A 130 4.70 -3.68 3.21
CA PHE A 130 5.46 -2.92 2.20
C PHE A 130 6.16 -3.74 1.11
N VAL A 131 5.78 -5.01 0.92
CA VAL A 131 6.27 -5.87 -0.17
C VAL A 131 6.06 -5.19 -1.53
N PHE A 132 4.91 -4.57 -1.76
CA PHE A 132 4.60 -3.85 -3.01
C PHE A 132 4.59 -2.33 -2.82
N GLY A 133 5.16 -1.85 -1.70
CA GLY A 133 5.07 -0.46 -1.26
C GLY A 133 6.31 0.39 -1.51
N GLY A 134 6.46 1.43 -0.70
CA GLY A 134 7.58 2.37 -0.79
C GLY A 134 8.96 1.73 -0.60
N GLN A 135 9.08 0.70 0.25
CA GLN A 135 10.35 0.02 0.48
C GLN A 135 10.83 -0.76 -0.74
N MET A 136 9.94 -1.49 -1.42
CA MET A 136 10.25 -2.08 -2.72
C MET A 136 10.69 -1.02 -3.74
N GLY A 137 10.02 0.14 -3.73
CA GLY A 137 10.39 1.25 -4.59
C GLY A 137 11.79 1.77 -4.35
N PHE A 138 12.14 2.00 -3.08
CA PHE A 138 13.47 2.42 -2.68
C PHE A 138 14.54 1.38 -3.07
N VAL A 139 14.34 0.11 -2.70
CA VAL A 139 15.30 -0.97 -3.01
C VAL A 139 15.49 -1.12 -4.51
N SER A 140 14.43 -1.04 -5.30
CA SER A 140 14.52 -1.12 -6.76
C SER A 140 15.22 0.06 -7.42
N GLY A 141 15.28 1.22 -6.75
CA GLY A 141 15.94 2.43 -7.25
C GLY A 141 17.41 2.52 -6.84
N VAL A 142 17.76 1.99 -5.66
CA VAL A 142 19.11 2.09 -5.08
C VAL A 142 19.94 0.82 -5.30
N ALA A 143 19.33 -0.36 -5.17
CA ALA A 143 20.00 -1.65 -5.27
C ALA A 143 19.08 -2.71 -5.92
N PRO A 144 18.91 -2.67 -7.26
CA PRO A 144 18.01 -3.58 -7.98
C PRO A 144 18.35 -5.06 -7.78
N SER A 145 19.64 -5.39 -7.59
CA SER A 145 20.11 -6.75 -7.32
C SER A 145 19.62 -7.30 -5.96
N MET A 146 19.28 -6.43 -5.02
CA MET A 146 18.77 -6.80 -3.69
C MET A 146 17.24 -6.92 -3.63
N LEU A 147 16.55 -6.71 -4.75
CA LEU A 147 15.09 -6.74 -4.80
C LEU A 147 14.54 -8.13 -4.47
N VAL A 148 15.11 -9.19 -5.05
CA VAL A 148 14.69 -10.58 -4.78
C VAL A 148 15.01 -10.98 -3.32
N PRO A 149 16.24 -10.73 -2.80
CA PRO A 149 16.54 -10.91 -1.38
C PRO A 149 15.65 -10.12 -0.42
N PHE A 150 15.08 -8.99 -0.84
CA PHE A 150 14.11 -8.24 -0.04
C PHE A 150 12.70 -8.86 -0.11
N TRP A 151 12.25 -9.28 -1.29
CA TRP A 151 10.89 -9.80 -1.48
C TRP A 151 10.67 -11.16 -0.85
N CYS A 152 11.59 -12.10 -1.08
CA CYS A 152 11.39 -13.49 -0.68
C CYS A 152 11.20 -13.64 0.84
N PRO A 153 12.04 -13.06 1.71
CA PRO A 153 11.85 -13.19 3.16
C PRO A 153 10.59 -12.50 3.66
N ASN A 154 10.23 -11.32 3.13
CA ASN A 154 9.03 -10.59 3.56
C ASN A 154 7.74 -11.33 3.18
N LEU A 155 7.67 -11.90 1.98
CA LEU A 155 6.55 -12.75 1.59
C LEU A 155 6.47 -14.03 2.43
N LEU A 156 7.62 -14.67 2.70
CA LEU A 156 7.66 -15.90 3.49
C LEU A 156 7.22 -15.64 4.95
N GLN A 157 7.75 -14.58 5.56
CA GLN A 157 7.40 -14.18 6.93
C GLN A 157 5.94 -13.75 7.03
N GLY A 158 5.44 -13.00 6.06
CA GLY A 158 4.03 -12.61 6.01
C GLY A 158 3.10 -13.82 5.91
N TYR A 159 3.44 -14.80 5.08
CA TYR A 159 2.68 -16.05 4.95
C TYR A 159 2.69 -16.87 6.25
N LEU A 160 3.87 -17.08 6.83
CA LEU A 160 4.03 -17.80 8.11
C LEU A 160 3.31 -17.07 9.26
N GLY A 161 3.40 -15.74 9.29
CA GLY A 161 2.73 -14.89 10.28
C GLY A 161 1.21 -15.03 10.19
N LEU A 162 0.64 -14.96 8.98
CA LEU A 162 -0.79 -15.19 8.76
C LEU A 162 -1.22 -16.59 9.21
N PHE A 163 -0.47 -17.61 8.79
CA PHE A 163 -0.76 -19.00 9.16
C PHE A 163 -0.81 -19.18 10.67
N TRP A 164 0.19 -18.65 11.39
CA TRP A 164 0.27 -18.78 12.84
C TRP A 164 -0.82 -17.99 13.57
N HIS A 165 -1.11 -16.77 13.13
CA HIS A 165 -2.14 -15.93 13.78
C HIS A 165 -3.55 -16.46 13.55
N PHE A 166 -3.84 -17.02 12.37
CA PHE A 166 -5.11 -17.68 12.15
C PHE A 166 -5.26 -18.96 12.97
N GLY A 167 -4.18 -19.73 13.18
CA GLY A 167 -4.20 -20.94 14.00
C GLY A 167 -4.20 -20.71 15.53
N LEU A 168 -3.66 -19.58 16.00
CA LEU A 168 -3.60 -19.26 17.43
C LEU A 168 -4.85 -18.55 17.96
N TRP A 169 -5.63 -17.88 17.09
CA TRP A 169 -6.81 -17.13 17.54
C TRP A 169 -7.94 -18.01 18.09
N ASP A 170 -8.06 -19.25 17.61
CA ASP A 170 -9.11 -20.17 18.05
C ASP A 170 -8.72 -20.98 19.32
N ARG A 171 -7.61 -20.63 19.97
CA ARG A 171 -7.17 -21.17 21.27
C ARG A 171 -7.35 -20.16 22.40
#